data_AF-A0A542ZVQ6-F1
#
_entry.id   AF-A0A542ZVQ6-F1
#
_cell.length_a   1.000
_cell.length_b   1.000
_cell.length_c   1.000
_cell.angle_alpha   90.00
_cell.angle_beta   90.00
_cell.angle_gamma   90.00
#
_symmetry.space_group_name_H-M   'P 1'
#
loop_
_entity.id
_entity.type
_entity.pdbx_description
1 polymer ?
#
loop_
_entity_poly.entity_id
_entity_poly.type
_entity_poly.pdbx_seq_one_letter_code
_entity_poly.pdbx_strand_id
1 'polypeptide(L)'
;MIPVLGLVVGVVLGLVLQPSVPAALQPYLPIAVVAALDALFGGLRAVLDGMFNDRVFLVSFLSNVTIAAFIVFLGDQLGVGTQLSTGVVVVLGIRIFSNAAAIRRHLFKA
;
A
#
# COMPACT_ATOMS: atom_id res chain seq x y z
N MET A 1 -0.37 17.51 8.65
CA MET A 1 -1.84 17.61 8.75
C MET A 1 -2.55 17.33 7.42
N ILE A 2 -2.06 17.87 6.30
CA ILE A 2 -2.64 17.66 4.95
C ILE A 2 -2.78 16.18 4.54
N PRO A 3 -1.78 15.28 4.78
CA PRO A 3 -1.89 13.87 4.36
C PRO A 3 -2.98 13.10 5.12
N VAL A 4 -3.15 13.40 6.41
CA VAL A 4 -4.17 12.77 7.26
C VAL A 4 -5.57 13.17 6.81
N LEU A 5 -5.76 14.46 6.48
CA LEU A 5 -7.03 14.94 5.91
C LEU A 5 -7.33 14.27 4.56
N GLY A 6 -6.34 14.14 3.68
CA GLY A 6 -6.50 13.42 2.41
C GLY A 6 -6.91 11.96 2.59
N LEU A 7 -6.31 11.27 3.57
CA LEU A 7 -6.68 9.88 3.90
C LEU A 7 -8.14 9.79 4.39
N VAL A 8 -8.53 10.66 5.33
CA VAL A 8 -9.90 10.68 5.87
C VAL A 8 -10.93 10.94 4.77
N VAL A 9 -10.68 11.94 3.91
CA VAL A 9 -11.56 12.25 2.78
C VAL A 9 -11.65 11.07 1.81
N GLY A 10 -10.52 10.43 1.47
CA GLY A 10 -10.50 9.27 0.59
C GLY A 10 -11.29 8.08 1.15
N VAL A 11 -11.16 7.79 2.44
CA VAL A 11 -11.92 6.72 3.13
C VAL A 11 -13.42 7.03 3.10
N VAL A 12 -13.81 8.26 3.44
CA VAL A 12 -15.23 8.67 3.43
C VAL A 12 -15.82 8.57 2.03
N LEU A 13 -15.10 9.06 1.01
CA LEU A 13 -15.55 8.97 -0.39
C LEU A 13 -15.68 7.51 -0.84
N GLY A 14 -14.74 6.64 -0.48
CA GLY A 14 -14.81 5.22 -0.82
C GLY A 14 -16.03 4.51 -0.20
N LEU A 15 -16.34 4.82 1.06
CA LEU A 15 -17.48 4.23 1.79
C LEU A 15 -18.83 4.73 1.26
N VAL A 16 -18.91 6.00 0.84
CA VAL A 16 -20.15 6.62 0.35
C VAL A 16 -20.42 6.27 -1.11
N LEU A 17 -19.40 6.33 -1.97
CA LEU A 17 -19.58 6.14 -3.42
C LEU A 17 -19.67 4.67 -3.83
N GLN A 18 -19.12 3.75 -3.02
CA GLN A 18 -19.09 2.30 -3.28
C GLN A 18 -18.89 1.96 -4.77
N PRO A 19 -17.81 2.45 -5.39
CA PRO A 19 -17.63 2.30 -6.83
C PRO A 19 -17.58 0.80 -7.18
N SER A 20 -18.45 0.38 -8.10
CA SER A 20 -18.47 -0.99 -8.62
C SER A 20 -17.22 -1.22 -9.45
N VAL A 21 -16.39 -2.19 -9.04
CA VAL A 21 -15.14 -2.52 -9.73
C VAL A 21 -15.41 -3.53 -10.85
N PRO A 22 -15.07 -3.21 -12.12
CA PRO A 22 -15.19 -4.14 -13.24
C PRO A 22 -14.42 -5.44 -12.97
N ALA A 23 -14.92 -6.58 -13.46
CA ALA A 23 -14.33 -7.89 -13.21
C ALA A 23 -12.83 -7.98 -13.57
N ALA A 24 -12.40 -7.28 -14.63
CA ALA A 24 -11.00 -7.23 -15.06
C ALA A 24 -10.05 -6.56 -14.04
N LEU A 25 -10.55 -5.64 -13.21
CA LEU A 25 -9.76 -4.90 -12.22
C LEU A 25 -9.81 -5.53 -10.82
N GLN A 26 -10.72 -6.49 -10.59
CA GLN A 26 -10.88 -7.16 -9.29
C GLN A 26 -9.59 -7.80 -8.78
N PRO A 27 -8.76 -8.48 -9.61
CA PRO A 27 -7.51 -9.06 -9.13
C PRO A 27 -6.50 -8.00 -8.70
N TYR A 28 -6.50 -6.81 -9.31
CA TYR A 28 -5.52 -5.76 -9.09
C TYR A 28 -5.84 -4.88 -7.87
N LEU A 29 -7.13 -4.77 -7.52
CA LEU A 29 -7.59 -3.90 -6.46
C LEU A 29 -6.99 -4.24 -5.08
N PRO A 30 -7.00 -5.51 -4.60
CA PRO A 30 -6.37 -5.86 -3.33
C PRO A 30 -4.88 -5.52 -3.30
N ILE A 31 -4.16 -5.74 -4.40
CA ILE A 31 -2.73 -5.44 -4.48
C ILE A 31 -2.48 -3.94 -4.41
N ALA A 32 -3.25 -3.14 -5.14
CA ALA A 32 -3.14 -1.69 -5.09
C ALA A 32 -3.39 -1.15 -3.68
N VAL A 33 -4.40 -1.68 -2.97
CA VAL A 33 -4.70 -1.32 -1.59
C VAL A 33 -3.56 -1.71 -0.66
N VAL A 34 -3.05 -2.95 -0.76
CA VAL A 34 -1.97 -3.44 0.10
C VAL A 34 -0.67 -2.65 -0.17
N ALA A 35 -0.37 -2.33 -1.42
CA ALA A 35 0.79 -1.50 -1.78
C ALA A 35 0.68 -0.06 -1.25
N ALA A 36 -0.52 0.52 -1.32
CA ALA A 36 -0.81 1.82 -0.73
C ALA A 36 -0.64 1.82 0.80
N LEU A 37 -1.11 0.75 1.47
CA LEU A 37 -0.94 0.58 2.91
C LEU A 37 0.53 0.42 3.30
N ASP A 38 1.31 -0.38 2.57
CA ASP A 38 2.76 -0.53 2.81
C ASP A 38 3.48 0.82 2.79
N ALA A 39 3.21 1.64 1.77
CA ALA A 39 3.74 3.01 1.69
C ALA A 39 3.27 3.89 2.86
N LEU A 40 2.00 3.80 3.28
CA LEU A 40 1.48 4.53 4.44
C LEU A 40 2.22 4.16 5.73
N PHE A 41 2.41 2.86 6.00
CA PHE A 41 3.16 2.42 7.18
C PHE A 41 4.63 2.81 7.11
N GLY A 42 5.26 2.74 5.94
CA GLY A 42 6.61 3.24 5.72
C GLY A 42 6.74 4.75 5.98
N GLY A 43 5.76 5.53 5.51
CA GLY A 43 5.68 6.97 5.76
C GLY A 43 5.49 7.31 7.23
N LEU A 44 4.56 6.64 7.92
CA LEU A 44 4.33 6.80 9.36
C LEU A 44 5.59 6.48 10.17
N ARG A 45 6.30 5.40 9.83
CA ARG A 45 7.59 5.08 10.43
C ARG A 45 8.61 6.19 10.22
N ALA A 46 8.76 6.68 9.00
CA ALA A 46 9.71 7.77 8.69
C ALA A 46 9.38 9.07 9.44
N VAL A 47 8.08 9.34 9.73
CA VAL A 47 7.67 10.47 10.58
C VAL A 47 8.15 10.29 12.01
N LEU A 48 8.00 9.08 12.58
CA LEU A 48 8.48 8.78 13.93
C LEU A 48 10.00 8.80 14.03
N ASP A 49 10.69 8.37 12.97
CA ASP A 49 12.15 8.40 12.86
C ASP A 49 12.69 9.83 12.60
N GLY A 50 11.82 10.84 12.39
CA GLY A 50 12.20 12.22 12.09
C GLY A 50 12.83 12.42 10.70
N MET A 51 12.77 11.41 9.82
CA MET A 51 13.37 11.41 8.48
C MET A 51 12.32 11.50 7.35
N PHE A 52 11.09 11.89 7.67
CA PHE A 52 10.03 11.97 6.69
C PHE A 52 10.28 13.05 5.64
N ASN A 53 10.18 12.66 4.37
CA ASN A 53 10.26 13.57 3.23
C ASN A 53 9.10 13.29 2.27
N ASP A 54 8.28 14.31 2.02
CA ASP A 54 7.08 14.19 1.17
C ASP A 54 7.39 13.68 -0.24
N ARG A 55 8.50 14.11 -0.85
CA ARG A 55 8.89 13.66 -2.19
C ARG A 55 9.26 12.17 -2.19
N VAL A 56 10.00 11.73 -1.18
CA VAL A 56 10.41 10.32 -1.05
C VAL A 56 9.18 9.45 -0.79
N PHE A 57 8.25 9.90 0.06
CA PHE A 57 6.99 9.21 0.29
C PHE A 57 6.17 9.08 -0.99
N LEU A 58 5.97 10.17 -1.74
CA LEU A 58 5.18 10.16 -2.98
C LEU A 58 5.80 9.25 -4.04
N VAL A 59 7.13 9.34 -4.23
CA VAL A 59 7.86 8.48 -5.17
C VAL A 59 7.77 7.02 -4.74
N SER A 60 7.94 6.72 -3.45
CA SER A 60 7.83 5.35 -2.94
C SER A 60 6.42 4.79 -3.11
N PHE A 61 5.39 5.58 -2.81
CA PHE A 61 3.99 5.21 -3.00
C PHE A 61 3.69 4.88 -4.46
N LEU A 62 3.99 5.80 -5.38
CA LEU A 62 3.73 5.60 -6.81
C LEU A 62 4.55 4.43 -7.37
N SER A 63 5.82 4.33 -7.01
CA SER A 63 6.70 3.25 -7.47
C SER A 63 6.23 1.89 -6.98
N ASN A 64 5.91 1.76 -5.68
CA ASN A 64 5.46 0.48 -5.11
C ASN A 64 4.13 0.02 -5.73
N VAL A 65 3.15 0.91 -5.86
CA VAL A 65 1.85 0.58 -6.47
C VAL A 65 2.04 0.19 -7.94
N THR A 66 2.84 0.97 -8.69
CA THR A 66 3.09 0.69 -10.12
C THR A 66 3.82 -0.64 -10.31
N ILE A 67 4.87 -0.91 -9.54
CA ILE A 67 5.62 -2.17 -9.61
C ILE A 67 4.72 -3.34 -9.23
N ALA A 68 3.93 -3.22 -8.15
CA ALA A 68 3.03 -4.28 -7.71
C ALA A 68 1.96 -4.59 -8.76
N ALA A 69 1.33 -3.57 -9.34
CA ALA A 69 0.37 -3.73 -10.43
C ALA A 69 1.02 -4.35 -11.67
N PHE A 70 2.23 -3.93 -12.02
CA PHE A 70 2.97 -4.47 -13.16
C PHE A 70 3.33 -5.95 -12.99
N ILE A 71 3.75 -6.37 -11.79
CA ILE A 71 4.03 -7.79 -11.51
C ILE A 71 2.77 -8.64 -11.68
N VAL A 72 1.63 -8.18 -11.16
CA VAL A 72 0.36 -8.90 -11.32
C VAL A 72 -0.06 -8.94 -12.78
N PHE A 73 0.12 -7.84 -13.51
CA PHE A 73 -0.19 -7.76 -14.94
C PHE A 73 0.66 -8.76 -15.75
N LEU A 74 1.97 -8.82 -15.49
CA LEU A 74 2.83 -9.82 -16.11
C LEU A 74 2.38 -11.24 -15.75
N GLY A 75 1.98 -11.49 -14.50
CA GLY A 75 1.46 -12.78 -14.10
C GLY A 75 0.19 -13.17 -14.84
N ASP A 76 -0.71 -12.22 -15.05
CA ASP A 76 -1.95 -12.41 -15.79
C ASP A 76 -1.66 -12.82 -17.25
N GLN A 77 -0.72 -12.13 -17.91
CA GLN A 77 -0.27 -12.47 -19.27
C GLN A 77 0.42 -13.84 -19.37
N LEU A 78 1.07 -14.28 -18.29
CA LEU A 78 1.76 -15.57 -18.23
C LEU A 78 0.84 -16.72 -17.75
N GLY A 79 -0.44 -16.45 -17.47
CA GLY A 79 -1.39 -17.45 -16.94
C GLY A 79 -1.17 -17.83 -15.47
N VAL A 80 -0.31 -17.09 -14.75
CA VAL A 80 0.07 -17.32 -13.34
C VAL A 80 -0.31 -16.13 -12.44
N GLY A 81 -1.29 -15.31 -12.86
CA GLY A 81 -1.67 -14.07 -12.21
C GLY A 81 -2.11 -14.23 -10.76
N THR A 82 -2.79 -15.32 -10.42
CA THR A 82 -3.23 -15.63 -9.04
C THR A 82 -2.05 -15.96 -8.12
N GLN A 83 -1.04 -16.68 -8.64
CA GLN A 83 0.17 -17.03 -7.88
C GLN A 83 1.04 -15.80 -7.65
N LEU A 84 1.24 -14.97 -8.68
CA LEU A 84 1.99 -13.72 -8.53
C LEU A 84 1.26 -12.69 -7.66
N SER A 85 -0.06 -12.58 -7.78
CA SER A 85 -0.91 -11.79 -6.87
C SER A 85 -0.70 -12.21 -5.41
N THR A 86 -0.77 -13.52 -5.13
CA THR A 86 -0.54 -14.04 -3.78
C THR A 86 0.88 -13.72 -3.28
N GLY A 87 1.89 -13.93 -4.12
CA GLY A 87 3.28 -13.61 -3.76
C GLY A 87 3.50 -12.15 -3.44
N VAL A 88 2.94 -11.24 -4.25
CA VAL A 88 3.01 -9.79 -4.02
C VAL A 88 2.32 -9.40 -2.71
N VAL A 89 1.12 -9.93 -2.46
CA VAL A 89 0.38 -9.67 -1.22
C VAL A 89 1.16 -10.14 0.01
N VAL A 90 1.79 -11.32 -0.04
CA VAL A 90 2.60 -11.84 1.07
C VAL A 90 3.82 -10.96 1.32
N VAL A 91 4.58 -10.61 0.26
CA VAL A 91 5.78 -9.77 0.40
C VAL A 91 5.43 -8.39 0.96
N LEU A 92 4.38 -7.75 0.44
CA LEU A 92 3.90 -6.48 0.97
C LEU A 92 3.38 -6.62 2.40
N GLY A 93 2.65 -7.69 2.70
CA GLY A 93 2.17 -7.99 4.05
C GLY A 93 3.31 -8.07 5.07
N ILE A 94 4.40 -8.77 4.73
CA ILE A 94 5.60 -8.85 5.57
C ILE A 94 6.18 -7.44 5.82
N ARG A 95 6.25 -6.58 4.79
CA ARG A 95 6.74 -5.20 4.96
C ARG A 95 5.83 -4.36 5.84
N ILE A 96 4.53 -4.46 5.68
CA ILE A 96 3.53 -3.79 6.53
C ILE A 96 3.74 -4.18 8.00
N PHE A 97 3.81 -5.48 8.31
CA PHE A 97 4.01 -5.95 9.68
C PHE A 97 5.36 -5.54 10.25
N SER A 98 6.42 -5.52 9.43
CA SER A 98 7.74 -5.03 9.84
C SER A 98 7.72 -3.55 10.20
N ASN A 99 7.08 -2.72 9.38
CA ASN A 99 6.93 -1.29 9.64
C ASN A 99 6.05 -1.03 10.87
N ALA A 100 4.95 -1.77 11.02
CA ALA A 100 4.10 -1.69 12.22
C ALA A 100 4.86 -2.08 13.49
N ALA A 101 5.72 -3.10 13.44
CA ALA A 101 6.57 -3.48 14.57
C ALA A 101 7.58 -2.38 14.93
N ALA A 102 8.18 -1.72 13.94
CA ALA A 102 9.08 -0.58 14.16
C ALA A 102 8.36 0.62 14.78
N ILE A 103 7.14 0.94 14.31
CA ILE A 103 6.27 1.97 14.88
C ILE A 103 5.94 1.64 16.34
N ARG A 104 5.56 0.38 16.63
CA ARG A 104 5.26 -0.08 18.00
C ARG A 104 6.47 0.11 18.92
N ARG A 105 7.68 -0.23 18.48
CA ARG A 105 8.91 -0.04 19.27
C ARG A 105 9.16 1.44 19.59
N HIS A 106 8.96 2.32 18.61
CA HIS A 106 9.12 3.77 18.81
C HIS A 106 8.10 4.34 19.80
N LEU A 107 6.84 3.91 19.70
CA LEU A 107 5.76 4.41 20.57
C LEU A 107 5.83 3.85 21.99
N PHE A 108 6.17 2.57 22.15
CA PHE A 108 6.06 1.86 23.43
C PHE A 108 7.41 1.60 24.12
N LYS A 109 8.56 2.06 23.58
CA LYS A 109 9.91 1.86 24.15
C LYS A 109 10.14 0.43 24.66
N ALA A 110 9.71 -0.57 23.89
CA ALA A 110 9.90 -1.99 24.17
C ALA A 110 11.01 -2.58 23.29
#